data_AF-A0A4V0X1H7-F1
#
_entry.id   AF-A0A4V0X1H7-F1
#
_cell.length_a   1.000
_cell.length_b   1.000
_cell.length_c   1.000
_cell.angle_alpha   90.00
_cell.angle_beta   90.00
_cell.angle_gamma   90.00
#
_symmetry.space_group_name_H-M   'P 1'
#
loop_
_entity.id
_entity.type
_entity.pdbx_description
1 polymer ?
#
loop_
_entity_poly.entity_id
_entity_poly.type
_entity_poly.pdbx_seq_one_letter_code
_entity_poly.pdbx_strand_id
1 'polypeptide(L)'
;MPGGLSGSSSGSASAGDSTQGSEPTPAVGAARWLNIIAVLVIITVVTGSLVQQFGYGQPPCALCIVERSALVGMAIGPIMNLLMGLSPKHYAITIIAALVGSAASGMQAISSAEGTLVLDPNDIVMGIPLYYWALSICIAGILACAFILLWTSSWQTDDEGLLNHRGPARVATFTVIGWLFSYVCLTIWQVLVNCGVSMCPANPASTGAQSVQFTFSVTRNGTETTIISIPGFITVLLALGLLSLLFGIILNRRMSKAEDKS
;
A
#
# COMPACT_ATOMS: atom_id res chain seq x y z
N MET A 1 30.33 22.44 -55.16
CA MET A 1 28.90 22.27 -55.48
C MET A 1 28.79 21.47 -56.75
N PRO A 2 28.10 20.32 -56.71
CA PRO A 2 27.05 20.06 -57.68
C PRO A 2 25.75 19.63 -56.98
N GLY A 3 24.63 19.96 -57.59
CA GLY A 3 23.29 19.57 -57.16
C GLY A 3 22.54 18.75 -58.23
N GLY A 4 21.46 18.10 -57.77
CA GLY A 4 20.36 17.52 -58.55
C GLY A 4 20.58 16.08 -59.04
N LEU A 5 19.63 15.14 -59.04
CA LEU A 5 18.21 15.09 -58.64
C LEU A 5 17.71 13.64 -58.91
N SER A 6 16.67 13.19 -58.19
CA SER A 6 15.73 12.07 -58.47
C SER A 6 16.26 10.62 -58.38
N GLY A 7 15.54 9.65 -57.81
CA GLY A 7 14.21 9.64 -57.22
C GLY A 7 13.74 8.23 -56.82
N SER A 8 12.71 8.23 -55.95
CA SER A 8 11.59 7.27 -55.84
C SER A 8 11.75 5.90 -55.16
N SER A 9 10.62 5.52 -54.54
CA SER A 9 10.20 4.24 -53.96
C SER A 9 10.74 3.94 -52.54
N SER A 10 9.92 3.64 -51.53
CA SER A 10 8.48 3.38 -51.49
C SER A 10 8.05 3.45 -50.03
N GLY A 11 6.89 4.06 -49.79
CA GLY A 11 6.24 3.98 -48.50
C GLY A 11 5.93 2.53 -48.11
N SER A 12 6.05 2.25 -46.82
CA SER A 12 5.19 1.28 -46.16
C SER A 12 4.71 1.93 -44.88
N ALA A 13 3.60 2.65 -45.03
CA ALA A 13 2.66 2.82 -43.94
C ALA A 13 2.23 1.41 -43.53
N SER A 14 2.69 0.94 -42.37
CA SER A 14 2.06 -0.21 -41.72
C SER A 14 0.85 0.30 -40.95
N ALA A 15 -0.25 0.46 -41.70
CA ALA A 15 -1.59 0.46 -41.14
C ALA A 15 -2.05 -1.01 -41.03
N GLY A 16 -2.61 -1.38 -39.89
CA GLY A 16 -3.02 -2.73 -39.50
C GLY A 16 -2.19 -3.16 -38.28
N ASP A 17 -2.72 -3.26 -37.07
CA ASP A 17 -3.91 -4.03 -36.72
C ASP A 17 -4.57 -3.43 -35.46
N SER A 18 -5.72 -2.79 -35.64
CA SER A 18 -6.67 -2.52 -34.57
C SER A 18 -7.50 -3.77 -34.34
N THR A 19 -7.52 -4.28 -33.10
CA THR A 19 -8.31 -5.43 -32.58
C THR A 19 -7.61 -6.78 -32.38
N GLN A 20 -6.41 -6.78 -31.81
CA GLN A 20 -6.05 -7.84 -30.86
C GLN A 20 -5.85 -7.21 -29.49
N GLY A 21 -6.68 -7.59 -28.51
CA GLY A 21 -6.37 -7.36 -27.11
C GLY A 21 -5.06 -8.07 -26.82
N SER A 22 -3.96 -7.34 -26.92
CA SER A 22 -2.62 -7.84 -26.73
C SER A 22 -2.53 -8.37 -25.32
N GLU A 23 -2.35 -9.69 -25.19
CA GLU A 23 -1.98 -10.27 -23.91
C GLU A 23 -0.79 -9.46 -23.36
N PRO A 24 -0.87 -8.96 -22.13
CA PRO A 24 0.22 -8.16 -21.57
C PRO A 24 1.49 -8.99 -21.65
N THR A 25 2.56 -8.40 -22.17
CA THR A 25 3.87 -9.06 -22.20
C THR A 25 4.17 -9.59 -20.79
N PRO A 26 4.82 -10.77 -20.65
CA PRO A 26 5.06 -11.36 -19.33
C PRO A 26 5.73 -10.40 -18.34
N ALA A 27 6.53 -9.45 -18.85
CA ALA A 27 7.14 -8.36 -18.08
C ALA A 27 6.11 -7.39 -17.48
N VAL A 28 5.10 -6.95 -18.25
CA VAL A 28 4.02 -6.07 -17.77
C VAL A 28 3.15 -6.82 -16.74
N GLY A 29 2.84 -8.09 -17.00
CA GLY A 29 2.14 -8.95 -16.05
C GLY A 29 2.87 -9.05 -14.71
N ALA A 30 4.18 -9.33 -14.74
CA ALA A 30 5.01 -9.40 -13.54
C ALA A 30 5.06 -8.05 -12.80
N ALA A 31 5.21 -6.94 -13.52
CA ALA A 31 5.27 -5.62 -12.91
C ALA A 31 3.94 -5.19 -12.27
N ARG A 32 2.79 -5.57 -12.84
CA ARG A 32 1.48 -5.37 -12.20
C ARG A 32 1.39 -6.14 -10.87
N TRP A 33 1.84 -7.39 -10.82
CA TRP A 33 1.87 -8.16 -9.57
C TRP A 33 2.84 -7.57 -8.54
N LEU A 34 4.00 -7.08 -8.96
CA LEU A 34 4.94 -6.38 -8.06
C LEU A 34 4.32 -5.13 -7.46
N ASN A 35 3.57 -4.33 -8.23
CA ASN A 35 2.85 -3.17 -7.71
C ASN A 35 1.77 -3.58 -6.70
N ILE A 36 1.02 -4.67 -6.95
CA ILE A 36 0.03 -5.20 -5.99
C ILE A 36 0.72 -5.64 -4.69
N ILE A 37 1.82 -6.38 -4.80
CA ILE A 37 2.62 -6.82 -3.65
C ILE A 37 3.16 -5.60 -2.89
N ALA A 38 3.64 -4.56 -3.58
CA ALA A 38 4.13 -3.34 -2.94
C ALA A 38 3.03 -2.67 -2.09
N VAL A 39 1.80 -2.56 -2.60
CA VAL A 39 0.67 -2.03 -1.82
C VAL A 39 0.33 -2.94 -0.63
N LEU A 40 0.37 -4.27 -0.81
CA LEU A 40 0.13 -5.22 0.28
C LEU A 40 1.19 -5.13 1.39
N VAL A 41 2.46 -4.92 1.03
CA VAL A 41 3.55 -4.69 2.00
C VAL A 41 3.25 -3.42 2.80
N ILE A 42 2.91 -2.32 2.13
CA ILE A 42 2.56 -1.06 2.80
C ILE A 42 1.35 -1.26 3.73
N ILE A 43 0.30 -1.94 3.26
CA ILE A 43 -0.86 -2.30 4.08
C ILE A 43 -0.42 -3.07 5.33
N THR A 44 0.45 -4.07 5.19
CA THR A 44 0.93 -4.89 6.30
C THR A 44 1.67 -4.05 7.35
N VAL A 45 2.49 -3.10 6.90
CA VAL A 45 3.24 -2.21 7.79
C VAL A 45 2.30 -1.25 8.52
N VAL A 46 1.36 -0.61 7.80
CA VAL A 46 0.35 0.27 8.39
C VAL A 46 -0.50 -0.50 9.40
N THR A 47 -0.85 -1.75 9.07
CA THR A 47 -1.54 -2.68 9.98
C THR A 47 -0.75 -2.83 11.28
N GLY A 48 0.54 -3.18 11.22
CA GLY A 48 1.40 -3.30 12.39
C GLY A 48 1.43 -2.03 13.25
N SER A 49 1.48 -0.85 12.62
CA SER A 49 1.44 0.41 13.35
C SER A 49 0.11 0.62 14.10
N LEU A 50 -1.01 0.24 13.49
CA LEU A 50 -2.34 0.32 14.13
C LEU A 50 -2.48 -0.70 15.25
N VAL A 51 -1.87 -1.87 15.11
CA VAL A 51 -1.76 -2.86 16.20
C VAL A 51 -1.10 -2.22 17.41
N GLN A 52 -0.03 -1.44 17.22
CA GLN A 52 0.63 -0.81 18.36
C GLN A 52 -0.25 0.22 19.07
N GLN A 53 -0.93 1.08 18.31
CA GLN A 53 -1.82 2.09 18.88
C GLN A 53 -3.04 1.48 19.60
N PHE A 54 -3.75 0.53 18.98
CA PHE A 54 -4.96 -0.05 19.58
C PHE A 54 -4.68 -1.18 20.56
N GLY A 55 -3.73 -2.04 20.21
CA GLY A 55 -3.38 -3.22 21.00
C GLY A 55 -2.74 -2.84 22.32
N TYR A 56 -1.79 -1.90 22.32
CA TYR A 56 -1.07 -1.49 23.53
C TYR A 56 -1.60 -0.17 24.13
N GLY A 57 -2.60 0.46 23.52
CA GLY A 57 -3.24 1.67 24.04
C GLY A 57 -2.28 2.87 24.11
N GLN A 58 -1.31 2.93 23.20
CA GLN A 58 -0.34 4.03 23.14
C GLN A 58 -0.96 5.26 22.44
N PRO A 59 -0.74 6.47 22.99
CA PRO A 59 -1.26 7.70 22.39
C PRO A 59 -0.63 7.96 21.01
N PRO A 60 -1.36 8.60 20.08
CA PRO A 60 -0.83 8.93 18.76
C PRO A 60 0.28 9.99 18.89
N CYS A 61 1.51 9.63 18.49
CA CYS A 61 2.63 10.56 18.44
C CYS A 61 2.60 11.40 17.15
N ALA A 62 2.97 12.69 17.23
CA ALA A 62 2.91 13.61 16.08
C ALA A 62 3.79 13.16 14.91
N LEU A 63 5.00 12.65 15.17
CA LEU A 63 5.88 12.11 14.12
C LEU A 63 5.32 10.83 13.49
N CYS A 64 4.66 9.98 14.27
CA CYS A 64 4.04 8.73 13.82
C CYS A 64 2.93 8.99 12.78
N ILE A 65 2.20 10.10 12.92
CA ILE A 65 1.16 10.51 11.96
C ILE A 65 1.81 10.86 10.62
N VAL A 66 2.92 11.61 10.65
CA VAL A 66 3.67 11.96 9.44
C VAL A 66 4.20 10.70 8.76
N GLU A 67 4.78 9.78 9.52
CA GLU A 67 5.32 8.52 8.99
C GLU A 67 4.24 7.65 8.32
N ARG A 68 3.07 7.51 8.95
CA ARG A 68 1.93 6.80 8.36
C ARG A 68 1.41 7.48 7.10
N SER A 69 1.34 8.82 7.10
CA SER A 69 0.92 9.56 5.92
C SER A 69 1.91 9.40 4.75
N ALA A 70 3.21 9.30 5.06
CA ALA A 70 4.24 9.01 4.07
C ALA A 70 4.12 7.59 3.52
N LEU A 71 3.88 6.59 4.36
CA LEU A 71 3.63 5.20 3.93
C LEU A 71 2.39 5.10 3.03
N VAL A 72 1.29 5.77 3.40
CA VAL A 72 0.10 5.86 2.53
C VAL A 72 0.44 6.56 1.22
N GLY A 73 1.24 7.64 1.26
CA GLY A 73 1.74 8.34 0.08
C GLY A 73 2.56 7.43 -0.85
N MET A 74 3.38 6.53 -0.29
CA MET A 74 4.14 5.55 -1.07
C MET A 74 3.24 4.58 -1.84
N ALA A 75 2.04 4.28 -1.34
CA ALA A 75 1.10 3.39 -2.03
C ALA A 75 0.40 4.07 -3.22
N ILE A 76 0.37 5.41 -3.27
CA ILE A 76 -0.30 6.16 -4.34
C ILE A 76 0.33 5.86 -5.70
N GLY A 77 1.68 5.84 -5.80
CA GLY A 77 2.37 5.58 -7.07
C GLY A 77 2.06 4.20 -7.67
N PRO A 78 2.20 3.08 -6.92
CA PRO A 78 1.81 1.75 -7.38
C PRO A 78 0.32 1.67 -7.74
N ILE A 79 -0.57 2.34 -6.99
CA ILE A 79 -2.00 2.40 -7.31
C ILE A 79 -2.24 3.12 -8.65
N MET A 80 -1.59 4.26 -8.87
CA MET A 80 -1.67 4.99 -10.13
C MET A 80 -1.16 4.14 -11.30
N ASN A 81 -0.06 3.40 -11.10
CA ASN A 81 0.45 2.45 -12.10
C ASN A 81 -0.54 1.33 -12.42
N LEU A 82 -1.28 0.84 -11.43
CA LEU A 82 -2.30 -0.19 -11.64
C LEU A 82 -3.55 0.36 -12.33
N LEU A 83 -3.95 1.60 -12.05
CA LEU A 83 -5.18 2.19 -12.62
C LEU A 83 -4.97 2.76 -14.03
N MET A 84 -3.90 3.53 -14.22
CA MET A 84 -3.66 4.33 -15.44
C MET A 84 -2.57 3.76 -16.36
N GLY A 85 -1.97 2.62 -16.00
CA GLY A 85 -0.87 2.02 -16.74
C GLY A 85 0.51 2.34 -16.15
N LEU A 86 1.49 1.51 -16.48
CA LEU A 86 2.84 1.62 -15.93
C LEU A 86 3.57 2.86 -16.47
N SER A 87 3.93 3.78 -15.58
CA SER A 87 4.73 4.96 -15.93
C SER A 87 5.83 5.23 -14.92
N PRO A 88 7.04 5.60 -15.36
CA PRO A 88 8.12 6.02 -14.46
C PRO A 88 7.75 7.24 -13.61
N LYS A 89 6.83 8.10 -14.08
CA LYS A 89 6.36 9.28 -13.35
C LYS A 89 5.67 8.92 -12.03
N HIS A 90 4.90 7.84 -12.00
CA HIS A 90 4.22 7.42 -10.78
C HIS A 90 5.20 6.88 -9.73
N TYR A 91 6.29 6.23 -10.16
CA TYR A 91 7.35 5.78 -9.25
C TYR A 91 8.11 6.95 -8.62
N ALA A 92 8.25 8.08 -9.32
CA ALA A 92 8.83 9.28 -8.73
C ALA A 92 8.01 9.79 -7.53
N ILE A 93 6.67 9.73 -7.60
CA ILE A 93 5.79 10.09 -6.48
C ILE A 93 6.03 9.18 -5.28
N THR A 94 6.16 7.87 -5.51
CA THR A 94 6.51 6.90 -4.47
C THR A 94 7.84 7.22 -3.80
N ILE A 95 8.86 7.54 -4.59
CA ILE A 95 10.20 7.88 -4.08
C ILE A 95 10.14 9.14 -3.23
N ILE A 96 9.43 10.18 -3.67
CA ILE A 96 9.26 11.42 -2.89
C ILE A 96 8.58 11.13 -1.55
N ALA A 97 7.50 10.33 -1.56
CA ALA A 97 6.83 9.93 -0.33
C ALA A 97 7.75 9.12 0.60
N ALA A 98 8.55 8.20 0.04
CA ALA A 98 9.51 7.42 0.80
C ALA A 98 10.62 8.28 1.42
N LEU A 99 11.05 9.34 0.74
CA LEU A 99 12.01 10.30 1.29
C LEU A 99 11.43 11.06 2.49
N VAL A 100 10.17 11.47 2.42
CA VAL A 100 9.47 12.09 3.57
C VAL A 100 9.39 11.13 4.76
N GLY A 101 9.04 9.86 4.52
CA GLY A 101 9.01 8.83 5.56
C GLY A 101 10.40 8.55 6.16
N SER A 102 11.43 8.55 5.32
CA SER A 102 12.83 8.37 5.74
C SER A 102 13.31 9.54 6.59
N ALA A 103 12.93 10.77 6.23
CA ALA A 103 13.25 11.97 7.00
C ALA A 103 12.57 11.97 8.37
N ALA A 104 11.27 11.61 8.44
CA ALA A 104 10.55 11.50 9.71
C ALA A 104 11.16 10.42 10.62
N SER A 105 11.50 9.25 10.08
CA SER A 105 12.16 8.17 10.82
C SER A 105 13.59 8.55 11.25
N GLY A 106 14.31 9.28 10.39
CA GLY A 106 15.65 9.79 10.68
C GLY A 106 15.66 10.82 11.82
N MET A 107 14.66 11.69 11.88
CA MET A 107 14.50 12.62 13.01
C MET A 107 14.28 11.86 14.32
N GLN A 108 13.47 10.79 14.33
CA GLN A 108 13.29 9.93 15.51
C GLN A 108 14.62 9.29 15.95
N ALA A 109 15.42 8.82 14.99
CA ALA A 109 16.73 8.24 15.28
C ALA A 109 17.69 9.27 15.91
N ILE A 110 17.71 10.51 15.41
CA ILE A 110 18.53 11.59 15.96
C ILE A 110 18.06 11.96 17.37
N SER A 111 16.76 12.19 17.57
CA SER A 111 16.19 12.51 18.89
C SER A 111 16.40 11.38 19.91
N SER A 112 16.41 10.12 19.47
CA SER A 112 16.76 9.00 20.32
C SER A 112 18.24 9.01 20.71
N ALA A 113 19.15 9.36 19.80
CA ALA A 113 20.59 9.46 20.09
C ALA A 113 20.92 10.63 21.04
N GLU A 114 20.16 11.72 20.96
CA GLU A 114 20.27 12.87 21.86
C GLU A 114 19.65 12.63 23.25
N GLY A 115 18.94 11.51 23.44
CA GLY A 115 18.24 11.18 24.69
C GLY A 115 17.00 12.04 24.95
N THR A 116 16.53 12.80 23.94
CA THR A 116 15.34 13.65 24.03
C THR A 116 14.04 12.88 23.77
N LEU A 117 14.15 11.71 23.12
CA LEU A 117 13.04 10.79 22.90
C LEU A 117 13.01 9.70 23.99
N VAL A 118 11.95 9.68 24.80
CA VAL A 118 11.69 8.58 25.72
C VAL A 118 10.96 7.48 24.95
N LEU A 119 11.61 6.34 24.76
CA LEU A 119 11.05 5.21 24.03
C LEU A 119 10.21 4.34 24.99
N ASP A 120 8.96 4.06 24.61
CA ASP A 120 8.15 3.10 25.34
C ASP A 120 8.67 1.67 25.11
N PRO A 121 8.68 0.79 26.13
CA PRO A 121 9.09 -0.61 25.97
C PRO A 121 8.29 -1.39 24.91
N ASN A 122 7.05 -0.94 24.64
CA ASN A 122 6.16 -1.55 23.65
C ASN A 122 6.48 -1.12 22.21
N ASP A 123 7.35 -0.12 22.01
CA ASP A 123 7.80 0.33 20.68
C ASP A 123 9.00 -0.44 20.13
N ILE A 124 9.43 -1.47 20.85
CA ILE A 124 10.55 -2.33 20.46
C ILE A 124 9.99 -3.65 19.93
N VAL A 125 10.07 -3.85 18.62
CA VAL A 125 9.64 -5.08 17.95
C VAL A 125 10.87 -5.87 17.55
N MET A 126 10.94 -7.13 18.00
CA MET A 126 12.11 -8.02 17.77
C MET A 126 13.44 -7.43 18.26
N GLY A 127 13.41 -6.64 19.34
CA GLY A 127 14.62 -6.01 19.90
C GLY A 127 15.09 -4.75 19.15
N ILE A 128 14.37 -4.31 18.12
CA ILE A 128 14.67 -3.12 17.34
C ILE A 128 13.53 -2.09 17.49
N PRO A 129 13.83 -0.81 17.75
CA PRO A 129 12.83 0.26 17.77
C PRO A 129 12.03 0.36 16.47
N LEU A 130 10.74 0.69 16.55
CA LEU A 130 9.85 0.72 15.40
C LEU A 130 10.27 1.69 14.28
N TYR A 131 10.86 2.83 14.64
CA TYR A 131 11.31 3.82 13.64
C TYR A 131 12.43 3.27 12.74
N TYR A 132 13.25 2.31 13.20
CA TYR A 132 14.23 1.65 12.33
C TYR A 132 13.56 0.75 11.30
N TRP A 133 12.50 0.03 11.68
CA TRP A 133 11.71 -0.76 10.75
C TRP A 133 11.11 0.13 9.66
N ALA A 134 10.51 1.26 10.05
CA ALA A 134 9.95 2.24 9.14
C ALA A 134 10.99 2.81 8.17
N LEU A 135 12.17 3.15 8.68
CA LEU A 135 13.30 3.61 7.88
C LEU A 135 13.76 2.52 6.88
N SER A 136 13.87 1.26 7.32
CA SER A 136 14.21 0.14 6.44
C SER A 136 13.18 -0.06 5.32
N ILE A 137 11.89 0.07 5.61
CA ILE A 137 10.82 -0.08 4.62
C ILE A 137 10.85 1.08 3.60
N CYS A 138 11.09 2.31 4.05
CA CYS A 138 11.22 3.46 3.16
C CYS A 138 12.41 3.28 2.21
N ILE A 139 13.58 2.87 2.73
CA ILE A 139 14.77 2.59 1.92
C ILE A 139 14.51 1.43 0.94
N ALA A 140 13.91 0.33 1.41
CA ALA A 140 13.54 -0.80 0.57
C ALA A 140 12.58 -0.38 -0.55
N GLY A 141 11.62 0.51 -0.26
CA GLY A 141 10.72 1.08 -1.25
C GLY A 141 11.44 1.90 -2.32
N ILE A 142 12.41 2.73 -1.93
CA ILE A 142 13.25 3.50 -2.87
C ILE A 142 14.06 2.54 -3.76
N LEU A 143 14.71 1.54 -3.16
CA LEU A 143 15.49 0.54 -3.91
C LEU A 143 14.61 -0.29 -4.85
N ALA A 144 13.41 -0.69 -4.40
CA ALA A 144 12.45 -1.40 -5.23
C ALA A 144 12.00 -0.55 -6.41
N CYS A 145 11.69 0.74 -6.20
CA CYS A 145 11.35 1.66 -7.28
C CYS A 145 12.52 1.86 -8.24
N ALA A 146 13.76 1.96 -7.75
CA ALA A 146 14.95 2.10 -8.58
C ALA A 146 15.23 0.84 -9.41
N PHE A 147 15.13 -0.34 -8.81
CA PHE A 147 15.29 -1.62 -9.51
C PHE A 147 14.23 -1.80 -10.58
N ILE A 148 12.99 -1.47 -10.22
CA ILE A 148 11.88 -1.35 -11.15
C ILE A 148 12.34 -0.40 -12.25
N LEU A 149 12.54 0.90 -12.06
CA LEU A 149 12.93 1.89 -13.09
C LEU A 149 14.04 1.44 -14.08
N LEU A 150 15.01 0.63 -13.64
CA LEU A 150 16.04 0.03 -14.49
C LEU A 150 15.51 -1.04 -15.46
N TRP A 151 14.44 -1.74 -15.10
CA TRP A 151 13.70 -2.71 -15.92
C TRP A 151 12.84 -2.01 -17.00
N THR A 152 13.49 -1.44 -18.00
CA THR A 152 12.85 -0.68 -19.10
C THR A 152 11.71 -1.43 -19.82
N SER A 153 11.83 -2.76 -19.94
CA SER A 153 10.81 -3.61 -20.58
C SER A 153 9.43 -3.58 -19.90
N SER A 154 9.30 -3.02 -18.70
CA SER A 154 8.02 -3.01 -17.98
C SER A 154 7.20 -1.72 -18.18
N TRP A 155 7.79 -0.60 -18.61
CA TRP A 155 7.07 0.66 -18.96
C TRP A 155 7.25 1.12 -20.42
N GLN A 156 8.03 0.40 -21.23
CA GLN A 156 8.16 0.74 -22.65
C GLN A 156 7.00 0.24 -23.51
N THR A 157 6.20 -0.69 -22.99
CA THR A 157 4.97 -1.14 -23.66
C THR A 157 3.84 -0.21 -23.28
N ASP A 158 3.07 0.28 -24.26
CA ASP A 158 1.86 1.05 -24.01
C ASP A 158 0.86 0.18 -23.24
N ASP A 159 0.72 0.47 -21.94
CA ASP A 159 -0.22 -0.18 -21.05
C ASP A 159 -1.37 0.78 -20.75
N GLU A 160 -2.59 0.44 -21.18
CA GLU A 160 -3.80 1.21 -20.89
C GLU A 160 -4.32 1.01 -19.44
N GLY A 161 -3.59 0.27 -18.61
CA GLY A 161 -3.92 0.01 -17.21
C GLY A 161 -4.98 -1.08 -17.02
N LEU A 162 -5.30 -1.37 -15.76
CA LEU A 162 -6.26 -2.42 -15.38
C LEU A 162 -7.72 -1.94 -15.42
N LEU A 163 -7.98 -0.67 -15.73
CA LEU A 163 -9.35 -0.17 -15.87
C LEU A 163 -10.06 -0.79 -17.07
N ASN A 164 -9.32 -1.03 -18.17
CA ASN A 164 -9.87 -1.52 -19.44
C ASN A 164 -9.71 -3.04 -19.65
N HIS A 165 -8.87 -3.71 -18.83
CA HIS A 165 -8.57 -5.14 -18.98
C HIS A 165 -9.32 -6.01 -17.95
N ARG A 166 -10.01 -7.05 -18.42
CA ARG A 166 -10.63 -8.08 -17.57
C ARG A 166 -9.59 -9.09 -17.10
N GLY A 167 -9.37 -9.20 -15.79
CA GLY A 167 -8.49 -10.21 -15.22
C GLY A 167 -8.51 -10.26 -13.69
N PRO A 168 -7.92 -11.32 -13.08
CA PRO A 168 -7.86 -11.47 -11.63
C PRO A 168 -7.08 -10.33 -10.96
N ALA A 169 -6.11 -9.74 -11.68
CA ALA A 169 -5.36 -8.58 -11.20
C ALA A 169 -6.25 -7.35 -10.96
N ARG A 170 -7.37 -7.18 -11.69
CA ARG A 170 -8.30 -6.05 -11.49
C ARG A 170 -9.02 -6.16 -10.14
N VAL A 171 -9.47 -7.36 -9.79
CA VAL A 171 -10.07 -7.65 -8.47
C VAL A 171 -9.06 -7.40 -7.37
N ALA A 172 -7.83 -7.89 -7.53
CA ALA A 172 -6.76 -7.67 -6.56
C ALA A 172 -6.47 -6.17 -6.36
N THR A 173 -6.35 -5.39 -7.43
CA THR A 173 -6.17 -3.93 -7.39
C THR A 173 -7.28 -3.23 -6.62
N PHE A 174 -8.55 -3.49 -6.94
CA PHE A 174 -9.66 -2.87 -6.21
C PHE A 174 -9.72 -3.29 -4.74
N THR A 175 -9.33 -4.54 -4.46
CA THR A 175 -9.25 -5.06 -3.09
C THR A 175 -8.20 -4.30 -2.27
N VAL A 176 -6.97 -4.14 -2.79
CA VAL A 176 -5.91 -3.43 -2.07
C VAL A 176 -6.21 -1.94 -1.94
N ILE A 177 -6.83 -1.32 -2.94
CA ILE A 177 -7.28 0.09 -2.87
C ILE A 177 -8.36 0.25 -1.79
N GLY A 178 -9.38 -0.60 -1.78
CA GLY A 178 -10.44 -0.56 -0.77
C GLY A 178 -9.90 -0.79 0.64
N TRP A 179 -8.91 -1.68 0.78
CA TRP A 179 -8.29 -1.96 2.06
C TRP A 179 -7.45 -0.78 2.56
N LEU A 180 -6.61 -0.22 1.70
CA LEU A 180 -5.83 0.99 2.03
C LEU A 180 -6.75 2.17 2.37
N PHE A 181 -7.82 2.39 1.59
CA PHE A 181 -8.80 3.44 1.86
C PHE A 181 -9.44 3.27 3.24
N SER A 182 -9.83 2.04 3.59
CA SER A 182 -10.36 1.73 4.92
C SER A 182 -9.36 2.09 6.03
N TYR A 183 -8.06 1.86 5.83
CA TYR A 183 -7.02 2.27 6.78
C TYR A 183 -6.86 3.77 6.93
N VAL A 184 -6.97 4.51 5.83
CA VAL A 184 -6.94 5.97 5.86
C VAL A 184 -8.14 6.49 6.66
N CYS A 185 -9.34 5.97 6.40
CA CYS A 185 -10.54 6.32 7.15
C CYS A 185 -10.40 6.02 8.64
N LEU A 186 -9.87 4.83 8.99
CA LEU A 186 -9.57 4.50 10.38
C LEU A 186 -8.59 5.49 10.98
N THR A 187 -7.48 5.78 10.32
CA THR A 187 -6.46 6.70 10.85
C THR A 187 -7.04 8.09 11.11
N ILE A 188 -7.86 8.61 10.19
CA ILE A 188 -8.57 9.88 10.37
C ILE A 188 -9.52 9.82 11.57
N TRP A 189 -10.33 8.75 11.66
CA TRP A 189 -11.24 8.54 12.79
C TRP A 189 -10.51 8.58 14.13
N GLN A 190 -9.34 7.93 14.22
CA GLN A 190 -8.56 7.85 15.45
C GLN A 190 -7.97 9.19 15.87
N VAL A 191 -7.47 9.97 14.91
CA VAL A 191 -7.00 11.33 15.19
C VAL A 191 -8.15 12.21 15.68
N LEU A 192 -9.33 12.10 15.06
CA LEU A 192 -10.51 12.86 15.48
C LEU A 192 -11.00 12.47 16.88
N VAL A 193 -10.98 11.19 17.25
CA VAL A 193 -11.41 10.72 18.57
C VAL A 193 -10.41 11.09 19.67
N ASN A 194 -9.11 10.94 19.41
CA ASN A 194 -8.08 11.14 20.44
C ASN A 194 -7.64 12.59 20.59
N CYS A 195 -7.61 13.35 19.49
CA CYS A 195 -7.08 14.71 19.46
C CYS A 195 -8.14 15.77 19.14
N GLY A 196 -9.32 15.35 18.68
CA GLY A 196 -10.35 16.28 18.21
C GLY A 196 -9.90 17.03 16.95
N VAL A 197 -10.37 18.27 16.84
CA VAL A 197 -9.93 19.25 15.81
C VAL A 197 -8.75 20.12 16.28
N SER A 198 -8.26 19.89 17.50
CA SER A 198 -7.16 20.63 18.12
C SER A 198 -5.85 19.81 18.12
N MET A 199 -4.76 20.44 18.57
CA MET A 199 -3.48 19.77 18.76
C MET A 199 -3.62 18.70 19.84
N CYS A 200 -3.11 17.49 19.60
CA CYS A 200 -3.16 16.41 20.59
C CYS A 200 -2.50 16.89 21.90
N PRO A 201 -3.17 16.73 23.07
CA PRO A 201 -2.56 17.09 24.34
C PRO A 201 -1.31 16.23 24.57
N ALA A 202 -0.18 16.89 24.86
CA ALA A 202 1.06 16.24 25.21
C ALA A 202 0.94 15.62 26.61
N ASN A 203 0.34 14.44 26.72
CA ASN A 203 0.46 13.66 27.96
C ASN A 203 0.47 12.14 27.69
N PRO A 204 1.57 11.43 28.05
CA PRO A 204 1.76 10.01 27.79
C PRO A 204 1.08 9.13 28.85
N ALA A 205 -0.24 9.27 29.03
CA ALA A 205 -0.99 8.29 29.82
C ALA A 205 -1.43 7.15 28.89
N SER A 206 -0.57 6.12 28.74
CA SER A 206 -1.01 4.84 28.18
C SER A 206 -2.24 4.39 28.98
N THR A 207 -3.39 4.30 28.33
CA THR A 207 -4.65 3.95 29.01
C THR A 207 -4.75 2.42 29.24
N GLY A 208 -3.63 1.71 29.17
CA GLY A 208 -3.60 0.25 29.15
C GLY A 208 -4.17 -0.31 27.84
N ALA A 209 -3.73 -1.52 27.49
CA ALA A 209 -4.24 -2.27 26.35
C ALA A 209 -5.77 -2.36 26.40
N GLN A 210 -6.47 -1.71 25.46
CA GLN A 210 -7.90 -1.93 25.22
C GLN A 210 -8.05 -3.27 24.50
N SER A 211 -7.71 -4.36 25.19
CA SER A 211 -7.72 -5.71 24.64
C SER A 211 -9.15 -6.25 24.60
N VAL A 212 -9.93 -5.79 23.63
CA VAL A 212 -11.10 -6.56 23.19
C VAL A 212 -10.54 -7.89 22.70
N GLN A 213 -10.86 -9.01 23.34
CA GLN A 213 -10.46 -10.34 22.88
C GLN A 213 -11.71 -11.08 22.42
N PHE A 214 -11.66 -11.64 21.21
CA PHE A 214 -12.70 -12.55 20.76
C PHE A 214 -12.23 -13.98 21.02
N THR A 215 -12.85 -14.60 22.01
CA THR A 215 -12.59 -15.98 22.38
C THR A 215 -13.58 -16.88 21.66
N PHE A 216 -13.08 -17.86 20.91
CA PHE A 216 -13.90 -18.90 20.32
C PHE A 216 -13.50 -20.27 20.89
N SER A 217 -14.50 -21.05 21.28
CA SER A 217 -14.32 -22.42 21.77
C SER A 217 -14.77 -23.40 20.70
N VAL A 218 -13.85 -24.21 20.17
CA VAL A 218 -14.17 -25.32 19.28
C VAL A 218 -14.18 -26.59 20.12
N THR A 219 -15.33 -27.26 20.20
CA THR A 219 -15.46 -28.55 20.89
C THR A 219 -15.32 -29.66 19.86
N ARG A 220 -14.28 -30.49 19.97
CA ARG A 220 -14.15 -31.69 19.14
C ARG A 220 -14.57 -32.91 19.94
N ASN A 221 -15.69 -33.52 19.53
CA ASN A 221 -16.14 -34.84 19.99
C ASN A 221 -16.18 -35.04 21.53
N GLY A 222 -16.62 -34.02 22.27
CA GLY A 222 -16.99 -34.12 23.69
C GLY A 222 -15.85 -34.15 24.73
N THR A 223 -14.57 -34.25 24.35
CA THR A 223 -13.48 -34.36 25.33
C THR A 223 -12.34 -33.35 25.19
N GLU A 224 -12.25 -32.57 24.10
CA GLU A 224 -11.25 -31.51 23.97
C GLU A 224 -11.88 -30.20 23.50
N THR A 225 -11.79 -29.18 24.34
CA THR A 225 -12.22 -27.81 24.04
C THR A 225 -10.97 -27.00 23.74
N THR A 226 -10.74 -26.66 22.47
CA THR A 226 -9.66 -25.73 22.12
C THR A 226 -10.20 -24.32 22.15
N ILE A 227 -9.60 -23.50 23.01
CA ILE A 227 -9.93 -22.08 23.15
C ILE A 227 -8.91 -21.32 22.32
N ILE A 228 -9.38 -20.58 21.31
CA ILE A 228 -8.53 -19.69 20.54
C ILE A 228 -8.99 -18.27 20.83
N SER A 229 -8.10 -17.47 21.40
CA SER A 229 -8.32 -16.05 21.67
C SER A 229 -7.62 -15.26 20.58
N ILE A 230 -8.39 -14.61 19.70
CA ILE A 230 -7.84 -13.67 18.73
C ILE A 230 -7.99 -12.26 19.32
N PRO A 231 -6.90 -11.47 19.39
CA PRO A 231 -7.00 -10.07 19.73
C PRO A 231 -7.99 -9.37 18.79
N GLY A 232 -8.91 -8.60 19.35
CA GLY A 232 -10.03 -8.00 18.65
C GLY A 232 -9.60 -7.11 17.49
N PHE A 233 -8.47 -6.44 17.61
CA PHE A 233 -7.91 -5.68 16.50
C PHE A 233 -7.54 -6.58 15.30
N ILE A 234 -6.97 -7.78 15.49
CA ILE A 234 -6.66 -8.70 14.38
C ILE A 234 -7.95 -9.11 13.66
N THR A 235 -9.02 -9.37 14.41
CA THR A 235 -10.31 -9.71 13.79
C THR A 235 -10.90 -8.57 12.97
N VAL A 236 -10.76 -7.32 13.44
CA VAL A 236 -11.20 -6.13 12.69
C VAL A 236 -10.37 -5.97 11.42
N LEU A 237 -9.05 -6.19 11.48
CA LEU A 237 -8.16 -6.08 10.32
C LEU A 237 -8.43 -7.16 9.28
N LEU A 238 -8.67 -8.41 9.73
CA LEU A 238 -9.10 -9.50 8.85
C LEU A 238 -10.48 -9.23 8.24
N ALA A 239 -11.43 -8.73 9.03
CA ALA A 239 -12.76 -8.37 8.54
C ALA A 239 -12.69 -7.24 7.49
N LEU A 240 -11.86 -6.22 7.71
CA LEU A 240 -11.62 -5.15 6.73
C LEU A 240 -10.99 -5.68 5.44
N GLY A 241 -10.02 -6.58 5.54
CA GLY A 241 -9.44 -7.24 4.36
C GLY A 241 -10.50 -8.02 3.57
N LEU A 242 -11.37 -8.76 4.27
CA LEU A 242 -12.42 -9.58 3.66
C LEU A 242 -13.54 -8.73 3.03
N LEU A 243 -13.95 -7.65 3.70
CA LEU A 243 -14.88 -6.66 3.16
C LEU A 243 -14.30 -5.95 1.93
N SER A 244 -13.02 -5.57 1.96
CA SER A 244 -12.34 -4.95 0.82
C SER A 244 -12.27 -5.91 -0.37
N LEU A 245 -12.08 -7.21 -0.11
CA LEU A 245 -12.08 -8.25 -1.14
C LEU A 245 -13.48 -8.43 -1.75
N LEU A 246 -14.53 -8.50 -0.92
CA LEU A 246 -15.90 -8.55 -1.41
C LEU A 246 -16.25 -7.32 -2.24
N PHE A 247 -15.83 -6.13 -1.79
CA PHE A 247 -16.01 -4.88 -2.50
C PHE A 247 -15.31 -4.90 -3.88
N GLY A 248 -14.05 -5.35 -3.93
CA GLY A 248 -13.30 -5.52 -5.18
C GLY A 248 -13.98 -6.49 -6.16
N ILE A 249 -14.53 -7.60 -5.66
CA ILE A 249 -15.30 -8.56 -6.47
C ILE A 249 -16.58 -7.92 -7.01
N ILE A 250 -17.32 -7.18 -6.17
CA ILE A 250 -18.57 -6.53 -6.55
C ILE A 250 -18.32 -5.45 -7.61
N LEU A 251 -17.32 -4.59 -7.41
CA LEU A 251 -16.95 -3.56 -8.39
C LEU A 251 -16.55 -4.18 -9.73
N ASN A 252 -15.70 -5.21 -9.71
CA ASN A 252 -15.30 -5.90 -10.93
C ASN A 252 -16.52 -6.47 -11.68
N ARG A 253 -17.46 -7.12 -10.96
CA ARG A 253 -18.71 -7.62 -11.56
C ARG A 253 -19.58 -6.51 -12.13
N ARG A 254 -19.66 -5.35 -11.47
CA ARG A 254 -20.46 -4.20 -11.96
C ARG A 254 -19.84 -3.59 -13.22
N MET A 255 -18.53 -3.42 -13.24
CA MET A 255 -17.80 -2.90 -14.40
C MET A 255 -17.91 -3.86 -15.59
N SER A 256 -17.76 -5.17 -15.38
CA SER A 256 -17.97 -6.15 -16.45
C SER A 256 -19.39 -6.07 -17.03
N LYS A 257 -20.42 -5.98 -16.18
CA LYS A 257 -21.80 -5.82 -16.66
C LYS A 257 -22.04 -4.51 -17.43
N ALA A 258 -21.27 -3.46 -17.17
CA ALA A 258 -21.38 -2.18 -17.90
C ALA A 258 -20.68 -2.27 -19.26
N GLU A 259 -19.51 -2.91 -19.31
CA GLU A 259 -18.77 -3.20 -20.55
C GLU A 259 -19.58 -4.11 -21.50
N ASP A 260 -20.30 -5.12 -20.99
CA ASP A 260 -21.14 -6.00 -21.83
C ASP A 260 -22.39 -5.29 -22.42
N LYS A 261 -22.73 -4.10 -21.93
CA LYS A 261 -23.89 -3.31 -22.39
C LYS A 261 -23.51 -2.18 -23.34
N SER A 262 -22.23 -1.87 -23.47
CA SER A 262 -21.70 -0.85 -24.38
C SER A 262 -21.34 -1.44 -25.73
#